data_AF-A0A7X9S0V8-F1
#
_entry.id   AF-A0A7X9S0V8-F1
#
_cell.length_a   1.000
_cell.length_b   1.000
_cell.length_c   1.000
_cell.angle_alpha   90.00
_cell.angle_beta   90.00
_cell.angle_gamma   90.00
#
_symmetry.space_group_name_H-M   'P 1'
#
loop_
_entity.id
_entity.type
_entity.pdbx_description
1 polymer ?
#
loop_
_entity_poly.entity_id
_entity_poly.type
_entity_poly.pdbx_seq_one_letter_code
_entity_poly.pdbx_strand_id
1 'polypeptide(L)'
;NEAKLSVLTGSLIIVPESVTDVLTDRLEKLGVTITFSPLQYDATYSLIRLSEKLKHEIVEVITQLFEEGHFNIVVGTKSLLGEGWDAPCINSLILASVVGSYVLSNQMRGRAIRTSQSNAAKTSNIWHLVSVDPTKNDGGGDFQLLKRRFRAFVGISEREEKTIENGILRMEIPNQFNNETVHHLNEKMFHSANERKLLSEQWNEAIENGVELTEEIKVPFDRKEGNFHKQKKFYFTASIGYLLLELGQLFLLHLLDFYDIIEGVFIAENGNDLLMILCFLDIGGLVYFGRKLIKTTKIYFKYRDVSKDIQNIGKALLNTLLEANIIYSKPDELSVKTFINDYGESFCYLEGGSAFEKNTFINALEEIVSPIHNPRYIVVRKNRFWNLFTQKDYHAVPELLGKKKKTATLFCRNWSKYVSNSELYFTRSVEGRKRLLKFRFNSLATELLDKAERVSRWK
;
A
#
# COMPACT_ATOMS: atom_id res chain seq x y z
N ASN A 1 9.45 -38.73 8.03
CA ASN A 1 7.97 -38.70 8.19
C ASN A 1 7.34 -38.58 6.83
N GLU A 2 6.72 -39.66 6.34
CA GLU A 2 5.85 -39.56 5.16
C GLU A 2 4.58 -38.78 5.53
N ALA A 3 4.13 -37.93 4.61
CA ALA A 3 2.90 -37.18 4.77
C ALA A 3 1.70 -38.14 4.67
N LYS A 4 0.85 -38.15 5.70
CA LYS A 4 -0.36 -38.96 5.76
C LYS A 4 -1.56 -38.04 5.58
N LEU A 5 -2.28 -38.26 4.50
CA LEU A 5 -3.39 -37.41 4.07
C LEU A 5 -4.73 -38.00 4.52
N SER A 6 -5.70 -37.15 4.84
CA SER A 6 -7.12 -37.51 4.83
C SER A 6 -7.87 -36.53 3.95
N VAL A 7 -8.81 -37.05 3.15
CA VAL A 7 -9.71 -36.24 2.33
C VAL A 7 -11.11 -36.31 2.92
N LEU A 8 -11.70 -35.14 3.17
CA LEU A 8 -13.01 -34.96 3.78
C LEU A 8 -13.91 -34.17 2.82
N THR A 9 -14.90 -34.83 2.23
CA THR A 9 -15.90 -34.17 1.40
C THR A 9 -17.32 -34.45 1.91
N GLY A 10 -18.34 -33.82 1.33
CA GLY A 10 -19.72 -34.01 1.76
C GLY A 10 -20.25 -35.44 1.56
N SER A 11 -19.67 -36.21 0.64
CA SER A 11 -20.15 -37.55 0.26
C SER A 11 -19.08 -38.64 0.30
N LEU A 12 -17.80 -38.26 0.30
CA LEU A 12 -16.66 -39.16 0.21
C LEU A 12 -15.62 -38.78 1.24
N ILE A 13 -15.07 -39.79 1.91
CA ILE A 13 -13.92 -39.65 2.79
C ILE A 13 -12.83 -40.61 2.33
N ILE A 14 -11.59 -40.15 2.35
CA ILE A 14 -10.41 -40.97 2.08
C ILE A 14 -9.51 -40.88 3.33
N VAL A 15 -9.09 -42.03 3.84
CA VAL A 15 -8.21 -42.15 5.01
C VAL A 15 -7.08 -43.14 4.71
N PRO A 16 -5.91 -43.02 5.38
CA PRO A 16 -4.85 -44.01 5.26
C PRO A 16 -5.31 -45.36 5.83
N GLU A 17 -4.93 -46.45 5.18
CA GLU A 17 -5.27 -47.81 5.60
C GLU A 17 -4.81 -48.09 7.03
N SER A 18 -3.69 -47.49 7.48
CA SER A 18 -3.20 -47.64 8.86
C SER A 18 -4.14 -47.10 9.95
N VAL A 19 -5.20 -46.38 9.58
CA VAL A 19 -6.13 -45.70 10.50
C VAL A 19 -7.53 -46.35 10.47
N THR A 20 -7.79 -47.28 9.54
CA THR A 20 -9.12 -47.91 9.37
C THR A 20 -9.55 -48.68 10.61
N ASP A 21 -8.66 -49.46 11.22
CA ASP A 21 -8.94 -50.23 12.43
C ASP A 21 -9.34 -49.32 13.61
N VAL A 22 -8.57 -48.26 13.84
CA VAL A 22 -8.82 -47.29 14.93
C VAL A 22 -10.11 -46.52 14.67
N LEU A 23 -10.35 -46.12 13.43
CA LEU A 23 -11.58 -45.44 13.03
C LEU A 23 -12.80 -46.34 13.24
N THR A 24 -12.72 -47.62 12.90
CA THR A 24 -13.79 -48.60 13.08
C THR A 24 -14.12 -48.79 14.56
N ASP A 25 -13.10 -49.03 15.41
CA ASP A 25 -13.29 -49.18 16.87
C ASP A 25 -13.95 -47.95 17.50
N ARG A 26 -13.56 -46.73 17.08
CA ARG A 26 -14.15 -45.48 17.58
C ARG A 26 -15.61 -45.31 17.17
N LEU A 27 -15.96 -45.69 15.94
CA LEU A 27 -17.31 -45.55 15.41
C LEU A 27 -18.26 -46.64 15.92
N GLU A 28 -17.77 -47.86 16.12
CA GLU A 28 -18.54 -48.93 16.74
C GLU A 28 -18.96 -48.56 18.17
N LYS A 29 -18.10 -47.88 18.92
CA LYS A 29 -18.43 -47.31 20.25
C LYS A 29 -19.54 -46.26 20.20
N LEU A 30 -19.73 -45.60 19.06
CA LEU A 30 -20.81 -44.65 18.79
C LEU A 30 -22.04 -45.32 18.13
N GLY A 31 -22.01 -46.63 17.89
CA GLY A 31 -23.09 -47.37 17.24
C GLY A 31 -23.17 -47.20 15.73
N VAL A 32 -22.09 -46.73 15.09
CA VAL A 32 -22.01 -46.47 13.65
C VAL A 32 -21.17 -47.54 12.95
N THR A 33 -21.76 -48.24 11.98
CA THR A 33 -21.04 -49.20 11.12
C THR A 33 -20.69 -48.56 9.78
N ILE A 34 -19.43 -48.69 9.36
CA ILE A 34 -18.93 -48.14 8.10
C ILE A 34 -18.37 -49.26 7.22
N THR A 35 -18.56 -49.12 5.91
CA THR A 35 -17.92 -49.98 4.91
C THR A 35 -16.76 -49.25 4.25
N PHE A 36 -15.60 -49.90 4.23
CA PHE A 36 -14.41 -49.43 3.54
C PHE A 36 -14.30 -50.11 2.18
N SER A 37 -13.90 -49.36 1.16
CA SER A 37 -13.48 -49.90 -0.13
C SER A 37 -12.07 -49.41 -0.45
N PRO A 38 -11.17 -50.27 -0.97
CA PRO A 38 -9.83 -49.83 -1.33
C PRO A 38 -9.87 -48.80 -2.47
N LEU A 39 -8.98 -47.82 -2.44
CA LEU A 39 -8.84 -46.85 -3.51
C LEU A 39 -8.20 -47.51 -4.74
N GLN A 40 -8.79 -47.33 -5.94
CA GLN A 40 -8.36 -48.04 -7.16
C GLN A 40 -6.90 -47.79 -7.56
N TYR A 41 -6.34 -46.63 -7.21
CA TYR A 41 -5.02 -46.19 -7.67
C TYR A 41 -3.97 -46.18 -6.56
N ASP A 42 -4.36 -46.44 -5.31
CA ASP A 42 -3.44 -46.44 -4.16
C ASP A 42 -3.99 -47.33 -3.04
N ALA A 43 -3.36 -48.50 -2.87
CA ALA A 43 -3.76 -49.47 -1.84
C ALA A 43 -3.44 -49.00 -0.41
N THR A 44 -2.70 -47.91 -0.23
CA THR A 44 -2.41 -47.34 1.09
C THR A 44 -3.55 -46.48 1.64
N TYR A 45 -4.60 -46.25 0.84
CA TYR A 45 -5.78 -45.48 1.21
C TYR A 45 -7.07 -46.26 0.99
N SER A 46 -8.02 -46.01 1.88
CA SER A 46 -9.37 -46.57 1.82
C SER A 46 -10.40 -45.45 1.67
N LEU A 47 -11.42 -45.76 0.88
CA LEU A 47 -12.55 -44.90 0.57
C LEU A 47 -13.77 -45.29 1.43
N ILE A 48 -14.39 -44.27 2.01
CA ILE A 48 -15.65 -44.35 2.76
C ILE A 48 -16.68 -43.49 2.02
N ARG A 49 -17.87 -44.06 1.79
CA ARG A 49 -19.02 -43.32 1.23
C ARG A 49 -19.93 -42.90 2.38
N LEU A 50 -20.15 -41.60 2.52
CA LEU A 50 -20.99 -41.02 3.56
C LEU A 50 -22.46 -41.06 3.17
N SER A 51 -23.32 -41.32 4.16
CA SER A 51 -24.74 -40.96 4.12
C SER A 51 -24.96 -39.69 4.95
N GLU A 52 -25.98 -38.88 4.63
CA GLU A 52 -26.18 -37.58 5.30
C GLU A 52 -26.34 -37.68 6.83
N LYS A 53 -26.89 -38.79 7.33
CA LYS A 53 -27.09 -39.01 8.77
C LYS A 53 -25.77 -39.16 9.55
N LEU A 54 -24.73 -39.71 8.93
CA LEU A 54 -23.46 -40.07 9.60
C LEU A 54 -22.41 -38.96 9.55
N LYS A 55 -22.74 -37.83 8.92
CA LYS A 55 -21.75 -36.80 8.57
C LYS A 55 -21.14 -36.12 9.80
N HIS A 56 -21.93 -35.86 10.84
CA HIS A 56 -21.44 -35.15 12.03
C HIS A 56 -20.51 -36.02 12.86
N GLU A 57 -20.94 -37.25 13.18
CA GLU A 57 -20.19 -38.20 14.01
C GLU A 57 -18.83 -38.54 13.38
N ILE A 58 -18.81 -38.78 12.06
CA ILE A 58 -17.56 -39.14 11.37
C ILE A 58 -16.58 -37.95 11.33
N VAL A 59 -17.06 -36.72 11.13
CA VAL A 59 -16.19 -35.54 11.15
C VAL A 59 -15.58 -35.33 12.53
N GLU A 60 -16.35 -35.58 13.60
CA GLU A 60 -15.85 -35.51 14.98
C GLU A 60 -14.75 -36.55 15.24
N VAL A 61 -15.00 -37.82 14.88
CA VAL A 61 -13.99 -38.89 15.05
C VAL A 61 -12.74 -38.62 14.22
N ILE A 62 -12.88 -38.19 12.97
CA ILE A 62 -11.72 -37.84 12.13
C ILE A 62 -10.95 -36.67 12.72
N THR A 63 -11.64 -35.69 13.32
CA THR A 63 -10.97 -34.57 13.97
C THR A 63 -10.17 -35.04 15.19
N GLN A 64 -10.70 -35.97 15.99
CA GLN A 64 -9.95 -36.56 17.10
C GLN A 64 -8.72 -37.32 16.62
N LEU A 65 -8.85 -38.14 15.57
CA LEU A 65 -7.73 -38.89 15.00
C LEU A 65 -6.64 -37.96 14.42
N PHE A 66 -7.05 -36.81 13.87
CA PHE A 66 -6.14 -35.78 13.41
C PHE A 66 -5.38 -35.13 14.58
N GLU A 67 -6.07 -34.81 15.68
CA GLU A 67 -5.46 -34.25 16.90
C GLU A 67 -4.50 -35.23 17.59
N GLU A 68 -4.80 -36.52 17.55
CA GLU A 68 -3.94 -37.62 18.03
C GLU A 68 -2.73 -37.88 17.11
N GLY A 69 -2.72 -37.31 15.89
CA GLY A 69 -1.59 -37.39 14.97
C GLY A 69 -1.54 -38.66 14.11
N HIS A 70 -2.66 -39.39 13.97
CA HIS A 70 -2.74 -40.56 13.08
C HIS A 70 -2.48 -40.21 11.61
N PHE A 71 -2.84 -38.99 11.21
CA PHE A 71 -2.49 -38.37 9.94
C PHE A 71 -2.23 -36.87 10.15
N ASN A 72 -1.53 -36.24 9.22
CA ASN A 72 -0.97 -34.89 9.40
C ASN A 72 -1.49 -33.85 8.41
N ILE A 73 -2.23 -34.28 7.37
CA ILE A 73 -2.84 -33.37 6.40
C ILE A 73 -4.31 -33.72 6.23
N VAL A 74 -5.16 -32.70 6.27
CA VAL A 74 -6.59 -32.83 5.96
C VAL A 74 -6.90 -31.93 4.76
N VAL A 75 -7.46 -32.52 3.72
CA VAL A 75 -7.97 -31.80 2.54
C VAL A 75 -9.48 -31.90 2.56
N GLY A 76 -10.17 -30.77 2.47
CA GLY A 76 -11.61 -30.82 2.40
C GLY A 76 -12.23 -29.62 1.73
N THR A 77 -13.53 -29.72 1.50
CA THR A 77 -14.27 -28.67 0.80
C THR A 77 -14.63 -27.55 1.76
N LYS A 78 -14.83 -26.36 1.20
CA LYS A 78 -15.29 -25.19 1.94
C LYS A 78 -16.56 -25.48 2.77
N SER A 79 -17.51 -26.24 2.23
CA SER A 79 -18.78 -26.51 2.93
C SER A 79 -18.62 -27.43 4.15
N LEU A 80 -17.51 -28.17 4.24
CA LEU A 80 -17.26 -29.10 5.33
C LEU A 80 -16.25 -28.55 6.34
N LEU A 81 -15.14 -27.98 5.85
CA LEU A 81 -14.09 -27.41 6.70
C LEU A 81 -14.28 -25.91 6.99
N GLY A 82 -15.09 -25.23 6.19
CA GLY A 82 -15.40 -23.80 6.37
C GLY A 82 -16.58 -23.54 7.31
N GLU A 83 -17.47 -24.52 7.49
CA GLU A 83 -18.65 -24.42 8.36
C GLU A 83 -18.50 -25.39 9.55
N GLY A 84 -18.24 -24.85 10.74
CA GLY A 84 -18.33 -25.63 11.98
C GLY A 84 -17.10 -26.47 12.38
N TRP A 85 -16.19 -26.85 11.48
CA TRP A 85 -15.01 -27.66 11.83
C TRP A 85 -14.12 -27.01 12.90
N ASP A 86 -13.79 -27.76 13.95
CA ASP A 86 -13.02 -27.28 15.10
C ASP A 86 -11.83 -28.20 15.39
N ALA A 87 -10.65 -27.80 14.95
CA ALA A 87 -9.40 -28.48 15.27
C ALA A 87 -8.36 -27.43 15.73
N PRO A 88 -8.29 -27.10 17.03
CA PRO A 88 -7.36 -26.09 17.54
C PRO A 88 -5.88 -26.44 17.32
N CYS A 89 -5.55 -27.70 17.04
CA CYS A 89 -4.19 -28.18 16.79
C CYS A 89 -3.59 -27.70 15.44
N ILE A 90 -4.39 -27.14 14.53
CA ILE A 90 -3.93 -26.76 13.18
C ILE A 90 -2.80 -25.74 13.24
N ASN A 91 -1.63 -26.12 12.74
CA ASN A 91 -0.47 -25.24 12.61
C ASN A 91 -0.29 -24.66 11.19
N SER A 92 -1.02 -25.18 10.19
CA SER A 92 -0.91 -24.73 8.80
C SER A 92 -2.27 -24.81 8.11
N LEU A 93 -2.69 -23.73 7.47
CA LEU A 93 -3.92 -23.67 6.68
C LEU A 93 -3.59 -23.19 5.27
N ILE A 94 -3.92 -23.99 4.26
CA ILE A 94 -3.71 -23.63 2.85
C ILE A 94 -5.05 -23.37 2.18
N LEU A 95 -5.26 -22.12 1.77
CA LEU A 95 -6.48 -21.69 1.08
C LEU A 95 -6.29 -21.84 -0.44
N ALA A 96 -6.62 -23.02 -0.96
CA ALA A 96 -6.48 -23.39 -2.37
C ALA A 96 -7.72 -23.07 -3.24
N SER A 97 -8.65 -22.24 -2.76
CA SER A 97 -9.85 -21.84 -3.51
C SER A 97 -10.04 -20.32 -3.54
N VAL A 98 -10.66 -19.82 -4.60
CA VAL A 98 -11.01 -18.41 -4.73
C VAL A 98 -12.18 -18.11 -3.80
N VAL A 99 -11.86 -17.77 -2.55
CA VAL A 99 -12.84 -17.32 -1.57
C VAL A 99 -13.25 -15.88 -1.92
N GLY A 100 -14.40 -15.72 -2.58
CA GLY A 100 -14.89 -14.43 -3.09
C GLY A 100 -15.32 -13.42 -2.03
N SER A 101 -15.56 -13.84 -0.78
CA SER A 101 -16.03 -12.98 0.32
C SER A 101 -14.99 -12.85 1.44
N TYR A 102 -14.81 -11.62 1.92
CA TYR A 102 -13.98 -11.27 3.07
C TYR A 102 -14.40 -12.05 4.34
N VAL A 103 -15.71 -12.06 4.64
CA VAL A 103 -16.25 -12.68 5.86
C VAL A 103 -15.87 -14.14 5.95
N LEU A 104 -16.00 -14.84 4.82
CA LEU A 104 -15.70 -16.25 4.71
C LEU A 104 -14.20 -16.54 4.84
N SER A 105 -13.35 -15.70 4.25
CA SER A 105 -11.90 -15.84 4.43
C SER A 105 -11.50 -15.65 5.89
N ASN A 106 -12.17 -14.77 6.62
CA ASN A 106 -11.88 -14.56 8.04
C ASN A 106 -12.38 -15.72 8.92
N GLN A 107 -13.52 -16.32 8.57
CA GLN A 107 -14.03 -17.53 9.24
C GLN A 107 -13.07 -18.72 9.06
N MET A 108 -12.54 -18.93 7.86
CA MET A 108 -11.56 -20.00 7.62
C MET A 108 -10.25 -19.76 8.38
N ARG A 109 -9.73 -18.51 8.37
CA ARG A 109 -8.54 -18.11 9.15
C ARG A 109 -8.74 -18.31 10.66
N GLY A 110 -9.92 -17.98 11.17
CA GLY A 110 -10.27 -18.11 12.58
C GLY A 110 -10.25 -19.54 13.10
N ARG A 111 -10.17 -20.56 12.24
CA ARG A 111 -9.94 -21.96 12.64
C ARG A 111 -8.48 -22.22 12.98
N ALA A 112 -7.56 -21.68 12.18
CA ALA A 112 -6.14 -21.81 12.41
C ALA A 112 -5.65 -20.99 13.61
N ILE A 113 -6.23 -19.80 13.87
CA ILE A 113 -5.75 -18.86 14.92
C ILE A 113 -6.23 -19.25 16.33
N ARG A 114 -7.01 -20.33 16.48
CA ARG A 114 -7.49 -20.76 17.80
C ARG A 114 -6.34 -21.13 18.73
N THR A 115 -6.48 -20.72 19.99
CA THR A 115 -5.59 -21.14 21.08
C THR A 115 -5.77 -22.63 21.31
N SER A 116 -4.66 -23.37 21.37
CA SER A 116 -4.68 -24.79 21.75
C SER A 116 -4.47 -24.91 23.25
N GLN A 117 -5.30 -25.71 23.94
CA GLN A 117 -5.09 -26.02 25.36
C GLN A 117 -3.78 -26.80 25.60
N SER A 118 -3.36 -27.62 24.64
CA SER A 118 -2.14 -28.45 24.76
C SER A 118 -0.86 -27.68 24.47
N ASN A 119 -0.93 -26.55 23.77
CA ASN A 119 0.24 -25.77 23.39
C ASN A 119 -0.07 -24.26 23.34
N ALA A 120 0.34 -23.55 24.38
CA ALA A 120 0.19 -22.10 24.48
C ALA A 120 1.08 -21.33 23.48
N ALA A 121 2.21 -21.90 23.06
CA ALA A 121 3.13 -21.30 22.08
C ALA A 121 2.78 -21.65 20.62
N LYS A 122 1.56 -22.15 20.39
CA LYS A 122 1.13 -22.59 19.07
C LYS A 122 0.96 -21.39 18.13
N THR A 123 1.79 -21.37 17.09
CA THR A 123 1.66 -20.47 15.93
C THR A 123 1.09 -21.23 14.73
N SER A 124 0.44 -20.49 13.83
CA SER A 124 -0.13 -21.07 12.61
C SER A 124 0.22 -20.27 11.36
N ASN A 125 0.67 -20.97 10.33
CA ASN A 125 0.91 -20.41 9.02
C ASN A 125 -0.38 -20.45 8.18
N ILE A 126 -0.82 -19.31 7.69
CA ILE A 126 -1.98 -19.21 6.80
C ILE A 126 -1.49 -18.85 5.41
N TRP A 127 -1.62 -19.79 4.48
CA TRP A 127 -1.23 -19.64 3.10
C TRP A 127 -2.40 -19.18 2.24
N HIS A 128 -2.21 -18.03 1.59
CA HIS A 128 -3.10 -17.53 0.56
C HIS A 128 -2.42 -17.73 -0.79
N LEU A 129 -2.91 -18.69 -1.57
CA LEU A 129 -2.41 -18.91 -2.92
C LEU A 129 -2.92 -17.79 -3.85
N VAL A 130 -2.06 -17.35 -4.75
CA VAL A 130 -2.37 -16.29 -5.72
C VAL A 130 -1.75 -16.64 -7.07
N SER A 131 -2.55 -16.51 -8.11
CA SER A 131 -2.09 -16.60 -9.50
C SER A 131 -1.74 -15.21 -10.00
N VAL A 132 -0.51 -15.06 -10.48
CA VAL A 132 0.00 -13.78 -10.96
C VAL A 132 0.10 -13.80 -12.48
N ASP A 133 -0.38 -12.74 -13.12
CA ASP A 133 -0.26 -12.54 -14.56
C ASP A 133 1.01 -11.74 -14.89
N PRO A 134 2.07 -12.36 -15.44
CA PRO A 134 3.33 -11.67 -15.73
C PRO A 134 3.21 -10.68 -16.89
N THR A 135 2.12 -10.72 -17.68
CA THR A 135 1.91 -9.78 -18.78
C THR A 135 1.39 -8.43 -18.32
N LYS A 136 0.93 -8.32 -17.06
CA LYS A 136 0.39 -7.10 -16.49
C LYS A 136 1.27 -6.58 -15.36
N ASN A 137 1.55 -5.28 -15.42
CA ASN A 137 2.33 -4.58 -14.40
C ASN A 137 1.64 -4.53 -13.02
N ASP A 138 0.37 -4.91 -12.92
CA ASP A 138 -0.41 -4.91 -11.67
C ASP A 138 -0.56 -6.32 -11.05
N GLY A 139 0.10 -7.33 -11.63
CA GLY A 139 0.02 -8.73 -11.19
C GLY A 139 -1.28 -9.45 -11.54
N GLY A 140 -2.22 -8.80 -12.22
CA GLY A 140 -3.50 -9.36 -12.62
C GLY A 140 -4.59 -9.31 -11.55
N GLY A 141 -5.78 -9.79 -11.91
CA GLY A 141 -7.00 -9.63 -11.10
C GLY A 141 -6.97 -10.37 -9.76
N ASP A 142 -6.34 -11.55 -9.71
CA ASP A 142 -6.27 -12.36 -8.49
C ASP A 142 -5.34 -11.72 -7.44
N PHE A 143 -4.21 -11.14 -7.86
CA PHE A 143 -3.35 -10.35 -6.99
C PHE A 143 -4.06 -9.11 -6.43
N GLN A 144 -4.86 -8.41 -7.23
CA GLN A 144 -5.65 -7.28 -6.74
C GLN A 144 -6.72 -7.71 -5.72
N LEU A 145 -7.36 -8.87 -5.92
CA LEU A 145 -8.27 -9.45 -4.93
C LEU A 145 -7.55 -9.81 -3.64
N LEU A 146 -6.35 -10.38 -3.72
CA LEU A 146 -5.48 -10.63 -2.57
C LEU A 146 -5.16 -9.34 -1.82
N LYS A 147 -4.67 -8.31 -2.52
CA LYS A 147 -4.34 -6.99 -1.96
C LYS A 147 -5.53 -6.40 -1.19
N ARG A 148 -6.74 -6.49 -1.75
CA ARG A 148 -7.97 -6.03 -1.09
C ARG A 148 -8.28 -6.82 0.19
N ARG A 149 -8.16 -8.15 0.17
CA ARG A 149 -8.42 -9.00 1.35
C ARG A 149 -7.43 -8.71 2.48
N PHE A 150 -6.16 -8.54 2.14
CA PHE A 150 -5.10 -8.31 3.11
C PHE A 150 -5.23 -6.99 3.87
N ARG A 151 -5.95 -5.99 3.33
CA ARG A 151 -6.25 -4.73 4.06
C ARG A 151 -6.95 -4.96 5.40
N ALA A 152 -7.71 -6.04 5.52
CA ALA A 152 -8.42 -6.37 6.74
C ALA A 152 -7.69 -7.43 7.60
N PHE A 153 -6.56 -7.96 7.11
CA PHE A 153 -5.78 -8.95 7.85
C PHE A 153 -4.57 -8.30 8.49
N VAL A 154 -4.50 -8.47 9.80
CA VAL A 154 -3.38 -8.06 10.63
C VAL A 154 -2.33 -9.18 10.64
N GLY A 155 -1.05 -8.81 10.64
CA GLY A 155 0.04 -9.73 10.97
C GLY A 155 1.40 -9.03 11.00
N ILE A 156 2.46 -9.81 11.23
CA ILE A 156 3.83 -9.29 11.35
C ILE A 156 4.34 -8.69 10.02
N SER A 157 5.13 -7.63 10.11
CA SER A 157 5.91 -7.06 9.00
C SER A 157 7.21 -7.82 8.74
N GLU A 158 7.56 -8.00 7.47
CA GLU A 158 8.79 -8.63 7.01
C GLU A 158 10.02 -7.71 7.07
N ARG A 159 9.86 -6.48 7.57
CA ARG A 159 10.93 -5.48 7.78
C ARG A 159 11.88 -5.89 8.90
N GLU A 160 13.00 -5.17 9.02
CA GLU A 160 13.98 -5.33 10.10
C GLU A 160 13.31 -5.17 11.47
N GLU A 161 12.59 -4.07 11.69
CA GLU A 161 11.76 -3.88 12.88
C GLU A 161 10.43 -4.65 12.74
N LYS A 162 10.20 -5.63 13.62
CA LYS A 162 8.94 -6.36 13.65
C LYS A 162 7.85 -5.51 14.26
N THR A 163 6.84 -5.22 13.45
CA THR A 163 5.63 -4.54 13.88
C THR A 163 4.41 -5.25 13.33
N ILE A 164 3.28 -5.12 14.01
CA ILE A 164 2.04 -5.72 13.56
C ILE A 164 1.34 -4.71 12.64
N GLU A 165 1.17 -5.03 11.36
CA GLU A 165 0.59 -4.16 10.34
C GLU A 165 -0.58 -4.86 9.63
N ASN A 166 -1.52 -4.09 9.07
CA ASN A 166 -2.47 -4.62 8.09
C ASN A 166 -1.97 -4.44 6.64
N GLY A 167 -2.63 -5.11 5.70
CA GLY A 167 -2.36 -4.93 4.27
C GLY A 167 -1.24 -5.82 3.74
N ILE A 168 -1.12 -5.85 2.42
CA ILE A 168 -0.12 -6.66 1.71
C ILE A 168 1.29 -6.05 1.79
N LEU A 169 1.37 -4.74 2.04
CA LEU A 169 2.62 -3.98 2.05
C LEU A 169 3.59 -4.43 3.14
N ARG A 170 3.08 -5.01 4.23
CA ARG A 170 3.89 -5.58 5.31
C ARG A 170 4.78 -6.73 4.85
N MET A 171 4.42 -7.39 3.75
CA MET A 171 5.17 -8.52 3.19
C MET A 171 6.23 -8.09 2.15
N GLU A 172 6.33 -6.79 1.86
CA GLU A 172 7.30 -6.23 0.90
C GLU A 172 7.25 -6.86 -0.49
N ILE A 173 6.05 -7.26 -0.92
CA ILE A 173 5.86 -7.87 -2.24
C ILE A 173 6.13 -6.80 -3.32
N PRO A 174 6.98 -7.10 -4.32
CA PRO A 174 7.23 -6.19 -5.44
C PRO A 174 5.95 -5.95 -6.25
N ASN A 175 5.85 -4.78 -6.86
CA ASN A 175 4.71 -4.43 -7.70
C ASN A 175 4.78 -5.09 -9.09
N GLN A 176 5.98 -5.49 -9.52
CA GLN A 176 6.21 -6.15 -10.80
C GLN A 176 6.59 -7.60 -10.57
N PHE A 177 6.00 -8.48 -11.37
CA PHE A 177 6.16 -9.91 -11.22
C PHE A 177 6.80 -10.50 -12.47
N ASN A 178 8.07 -10.87 -12.32
CA ASN A 178 8.78 -11.75 -13.25
C ASN A 178 8.88 -13.15 -12.62
N ASN A 179 9.13 -14.18 -13.42
CA ASN A 179 9.29 -15.55 -12.95
C ASN A 179 10.34 -15.68 -11.83
N GLU A 180 11.46 -14.98 -11.94
CA GLU A 180 12.52 -14.96 -10.92
C GLU A 180 12.04 -14.37 -9.59
N THR A 181 11.34 -13.23 -9.64
CA THR A 181 10.72 -12.61 -8.46
C THR A 181 9.72 -13.53 -7.78
N VAL A 182 8.88 -14.23 -8.56
CA VAL A 182 7.90 -15.19 -8.02
C VAL A 182 8.62 -16.36 -7.35
N HIS A 183 9.68 -16.89 -7.97
CA HIS A 183 10.49 -17.95 -7.38
C HIS A 183 11.13 -17.51 -6.06
N HIS A 184 11.77 -16.34 -6.05
CA HIS A 184 12.41 -15.78 -4.87
C HIS A 184 11.41 -15.53 -3.73
N LEU A 185 10.21 -15.02 -4.04
CA LEU A 185 9.15 -14.85 -3.05
C LEU A 185 8.72 -16.19 -2.46
N ASN A 186 8.50 -17.21 -3.30
CA ASN A 186 8.14 -18.53 -2.81
C ASN A 186 9.22 -19.12 -1.89
N GLU A 187 10.49 -19.02 -2.27
CA GLU A 187 11.62 -19.46 -1.44
C GLU A 187 11.65 -18.74 -0.09
N LYS A 188 11.49 -17.41 -0.07
CA LYS A 188 11.41 -16.62 1.16
C LYS A 188 10.26 -17.09 2.06
N MET A 189 9.07 -17.32 1.49
CA MET A 189 7.92 -17.79 2.26
C MET A 189 8.12 -19.21 2.81
N PHE A 190 8.72 -20.12 2.02
CA PHE A 190 9.05 -21.46 2.49
C PHE A 190 10.10 -21.45 3.61
N HIS A 191 11.12 -20.59 3.50
CA HIS A 191 12.13 -20.42 4.55
C HIS A 191 11.49 -19.93 5.86
N SER A 192 10.70 -18.85 5.79
CA SER A 192 9.99 -18.29 6.95
C SER A 192 9.05 -19.32 7.59
N ALA A 193 8.33 -20.12 6.78
CA ALA A 193 7.44 -21.15 7.29
C ALA A 193 8.15 -22.33 7.97
N ASN A 194 9.42 -22.60 7.64
CA ASN A 194 10.22 -23.64 8.27
C ASN A 194 10.66 -23.25 9.68
N GLU A 195 10.90 -21.95 9.91
CA GLU A 195 11.39 -21.39 11.18
C GLU A 195 10.24 -21.13 12.17
N ARG A 196 9.55 -22.20 12.60
CA ARG A 196 8.34 -22.09 13.44
C ARG A 196 8.56 -21.37 14.79
N LYS A 197 9.75 -21.52 15.38
CA LYS A 197 10.10 -20.84 16.64
C LYS A 197 10.26 -19.33 16.43
N LEU A 198 10.94 -18.95 15.34
CA LEU A 198 11.16 -17.56 14.98
C LEU A 198 9.83 -16.81 14.81
N LEU A 199 8.83 -17.45 14.22
CA LEU A 199 7.50 -16.83 14.09
C LEU A 199 6.91 -16.42 15.46
N SER A 200 7.07 -17.26 16.49
CA SER A 200 6.60 -16.94 17.84
C SER A 200 7.41 -15.80 18.46
N GLU A 201 8.73 -15.81 18.27
CA GLU A 201 9.62 -14.76 18.76
C GLU A 201 9.32 -13.41 18.11
N GLN A 202 9.10 -13.39 16.79
CA GLN A 202 8.70 -12.20 16.04
C GLN A 202 7.35 -11.64 16.47
N TRP A 203 6.40 -12.50 16.87
CA TRP A 203 5.14 -12.03 17.46
C TRP A 203 5.37 -11.35 18.81
N ASN A 204 6.22 -11.94 19.67
CA ASN A 204 6.55 -11.35 20.97
C ASN A 204 7.27 -10.01 20.80
N GLU A 205 8.29 -9.95 19.93
CA GLU A 205 9.00 -8.71 19.59
C GLU A 205 8.04 -7.64 19.06
N ALA A 206 7.13 -8.01 18.16
CA ALA A 206 6.19 -7.06 17.57
C ALA A 206 5.13 -6.55 18.57
N ILE A 207 4.79 -7.34 19.59
CA ILE A 207 3.91 -6.93 20.70
C ILE A 207 4.66 -6.00 21.66
N GLU A 208 5.94 -6.26 21.93
CA GLU A 208 6.79 -5.37 22.74
C GLU A 208 7.02 -4.02 22.05
N ASN A 209 7.14 -4.02 20.72
CA ASN A 209 7.30 -2.82 19.90
C ASN A 209 6.01 -2.01 19.71
N GLY A 210 4.84 -2.52 20.12
CA GLY A 210 3.62 -1.74 20.03
C GLY A 210 2.39 -2.30 20.74
N VAL A 211 1.74 -1.44 21.52
CA VAL A 211 0.64 -1.78 22.43
C VAL A 211 -0.72 -1.38 21.85
N GLU A 212 -0.78 -0.43 20.91
CA GLU A 212 -2.03 0.12 20.38
C GLU A 212 -2.10 0.10 18.84
N LEU A 213 -3.19 -0.47 18.29
CA LEU A 213 -3.49 -0.40 16.86
C LEU A 213 -3.76 1.06 16.47
N THR A 214 -2.79 1.68 15.80
CA THR A 214 -2.89 3.06 15.33
C THR A 214 -3.18 3.05 13.83
N GLU A 215 -4.24 3.75 13.43
CA GLU A 215 -4.59 3.91 12.02
C GLU A 215 -3.79 5.07 11.42
N GLU A 216 -3.16 4.83 10.28
CA GLU A 216 -2.29 5.77 9.57
C GLU A 216 -2.72 5.93 8.11
N ILE A 217 -2.40 7.08 7.52
CA ILE A 217 -2.51 7.27 6.07
C ILE A 217 -1.15 7.15 5.46
N LYS A 218 -1.04 6.22 4.52
CA LYS A 218 0.05 6.13 3.57
C LYS A 218 -0.29 7.01 2.38
N VAL A 219 0.45 8.10 2.23
CA VAL A 219 0.42 8.89 1.00
C VAL A 219 1.42 8.25 0.04
N PRO A 220 0.97 7.66 -1.08
CA PRO A 220 1.89 7.09 -2.05
C PRO A 220 2.79 8.20 -2.57
N PHE A 221 4.07 7.89 -2.56
CA PHE A 221 5.02 8.62 -3.35
C PHE A 221 4.89 8.16 -4.81
N ASP A 222 4.94 9.09 -5.76
CA ASP A 222 4.80 8.80 -7.19
C ASP A 222 5.91 7.83 -7.64
N ARG A 223 5.57 6.53 -7.73
CA ARG A 223 6.48 5.44 -8.08
C ARG A 223 6.72 5.30 -9.57
N LYS A 224 6.20 6.20 -10.43
CA LYS A 224 6.37 6.01 -11.89
C LYS A 224 7.82 5.95 -12.33
N GLU A 225 8.77 6.45 -11.54
CA GLU A 225 10.18 6.25 -11.84
C GLU A 225 10.95 6.03 -10.53
N GLY A 226 11.44 4.80 -10.33
CA GLY A 226 12.06 4.27 -9.11
C GLY A 226 13.38 4.92 -8.68
N ASN A 227 13.53 6.22 -8.89
CA ASN A 227 14.73 6.96 -8.57
C ASN A 227 14.44 8.45 -8.41
N PHE A 228 13.33 8.91 -7.81
CA PHE A 228 13.02 10.35 -7.77
C PHE A 228 14.11 11.23 -7.10
N HIS A 229 14.82 10.74 -6.08
CA HIS A 229 15.99 11.46 -5.56
C HIS A 229 17.16 11.46 -6.55
N LYS A 230 17.42 10.33 -7.21
CA LYS A 230 18.43 10.22 -8.28
C LYS A 230 18.04 11.01 -9.53
N GLN A 231 16.77 11.16 -9.84
CA GLN A 231 16.22 11.87 -10.99
C GLN A 231 16.08 13.35 -10.74
N LYS A 232 15.68 13.78 -9.54
CA LYS A 232 15.75 15.19 -9.17
C LYS A 232 17.20 15.66 -9.20
N LYS A 233 18.13 14.82 -8.72
CA LYS A 233 19.57 15.05 -8.86
C LYS A 233 20.00 14.97 -10.32
N PHE A 234 19.56 13.98 -11.11
CA PHE A 234 19.90 13.78 -12.53
C PHE A 234 19.37 14.89 -13.43
N TYR A 235 18.10 15.29 -13.32
CA TYR A 235 17.50 16.42 -14.01
C TYR A 235 18.09 17.74 -13.53
N PHE A 236 18.46 17.88 -12.26
CA PHE A 236 19.19 19.07 -11.76
C PHE A 236 20.63 19.12 -12.29
N THR A 237 21.38 18.02 -12.26
CA THR A 237 22.74 17.91 -12.82
C THR A 237 22.73 17.95 -14.34
N ALA A 238 21.70 17.46 -15.01
CA ALA A 238 21.53 17.58 -16.46
C ALA A 238 21.12 19.01 -16.82
N SER A 239 20.23 19.66 -16.04
CA SER A 239 19.88 21.07 -16.25
C SER A 239 21.07 22.00 -16.00
N ILE A 240 21.85 21.74 -14.94
CA ILE A 240 23.13 22.42 -14.68
C ILE A 240 24.15 22.06 -15.75
N GLY A 241 24.18 20.82 -16.21
CA GLY A 241 25.05 20.35 -17.29
C GLY A 241 24.76 21.09 -18.59
N TYR A 242 23.49 21.25 -18.97
CA TYR A 242 23.09 22.05 -20.13
C TYR A 242 23.45 23.53 -19.95
N LEU A 243 23.27 24.09 -18.74
CA LEU A 243 23.63 25.48 -18.42
C LEU A 243 25.16 25.70 -18.47
N LEU A 244 25.95 24.73 -18.00
CA LEU A 244 27.42 24.72 -18.10
C LEU A 244 27.89 24.53 -19.54
N LEU A 245 27.19 23.73 -20.35
CA LEU A 245 27.46 23.57 -21.78
C LEU A 245 27.17 24.87 -22.54
N GLU A 246 26.09 25.58 -22.17
CA GLU A 246 25.73 26.89 -22.72
C GLU A 246 26.77 27.96 -22.34
N LEU A 247 27.17 28.02 -21.07
CA LEU A 247 28.26 28.90 -20.61
C LEU A 247 29.60 28.53 -21.26
N GLY A 248 29.88 27.25 -21.45
CA GLY A 248 31.10 26.75 -22.08
C GLY A 248 31.16 27.05 -23.59
N GLN A 249 30.04 26.96 -24.29
CA GLN A 249 29.93 27.32 -25.70
C GLN A 249 30.08 28.83 -25.91
N LEU A 250 29.41 29.64 -25.06
CA LEU A 250 29.57 31.09 -25.07
C LEU A 250 31.02 31.50 -24.76
N PHE A 251 31.64 30.84 -23.78
CA PHE A 251 33.05 31.05 -23.44
C PHE A 251 33.99 30.66 -24.59
N LEU A 252 33.75 29.53 -25.27
CA LEU A 252 34.58 29.06 -26.39
C LEU A 252 34.47 29.99 -27.61
N LEU A 253 33.27 30.51 -27.91
CA LEU A 253 33.05 31.51 -28.95
C LEU A 253 33.81 32.81 -28.65
N HIS A 254 33.70 33.33 -27.41
CA HIS A 254 34.47 34.49 -26.98
C HIS A 254 35.99 34.29 -26.92
N LEU A 255 36.44 33.04 -26.75
CA LEU A 255 37.87 32.70 -26.73
C LEU A 255 38.47 32.67 -28.15
N LEU A 256 37.66 32.32 -29.16
CA LEU A 256 38.03 32.46 -30.57
C LEU A 256 38.05 33.93 -31.00
N ASP A 257 37.06 34.72 -30.55
CA ASP A 257 37.02 36.16 -30.80
C ASP A 257 38.16 36.92 -30.11
N PHE A 258 38.77 36.38 -29.04
CA PHE A 258 39.87 37.06 -28.35
C PHE A 258 41.11 37.21 -29.24
N TYR A 259 41.33 36.28 -30.18
CA TYR A 259 42.44 36.35 -31.15
C TYR A 259 42.14 37.39 -32.23
N ASP A 260 40.92 37.38 -32.76
CA ASP A 260 40.46 38.33 -33.80
C ASP A 260 40.23 39.76 -33.25
N ILE A 261 39.90 39.93 -31.97
CA ILE A 261 39.80 41.25 -31.30
C ILE A 261 41.18 41.86 -31.09
N ILE A 262 42.21 41.05 -30.77
CA ILE A 262 43.59 41.55 -30.66
C ILE A 262 44.14 41.94 -32.04
N GLU A 263 43.81 41.18 -33.09
CA GLU A 263 44.24 41.45 -34.47
C GLU A 263 43.43 42.59 -35.14
N GLY A 264 42.12 42.65 -34.90
CA GLY A 264 41.20 43.68 -35.39
C GLY A 264 41.31 45.06 -34.72
N VAL A 265 41.91 45.15 -33.53
CA VAL A 265 42.32 46.43 -32.93
C VAL A 265 43.48 47.07 -33.69
N PHE A 266 44.28 46.28 -34.43
CA PHE A 266 45.40 46.80 -35.21
C PHE A 266 45.10 47.00 -36.70
N ILE A 267 44.12 46.30 -37.28
CA ILE A 267 43.91 46.29 -38.74
C ILE A 267 42.42 46.13 -39.10
N ALA A 268 41.87 47.09 -39.86
CA ALA A 268 40.73 46.99 -40.80
C ALA A 268 39.30 47.43 -40.42
N GLU A 269 38.64 47.95 -41.47
CA GLU A 269 37.40 48.73 -41.55
C GLU A 269 36.14 47.95 -42.02
N ASN A 270 36.11 46.62 -42.12
CA ASN A 270 34.88 45.90 -42.56
C ASN A 270 34.74 44.46 -41.99
N GLY A 271 34.58 44.34 -40.67
CA GLY A 271 34.38 43.06 -39.95
C GLY A 271 32.92 42.72 -39.60
N ASN A 272 31.92 43.42 -40.14
CA ASN A 272 30.56 43.40 -39.60
C ASN A 272 29.65 42.23 -40.05
N ASP A 273 29.83 41.68 -41.27
CA ASP A 273 28.84 40.75 -41.84
C ASP A 273 28.94 39.32 -41.29
N LEU A 274 30.16 38.83 -41.02
CA LEU A 274 30.37 37.52 -40.38
C LEU A 274 29.90 37.53 -38.91
N LEU A 275 30.19 38.63 -38.21
CA LEU A 275 29.76 38.86 -36.84
C LEU A 275 28.23 38.85 -36.71
N MET A 276 27.53 39.39 -37.73
CA MET A 276 26.08 39.41 -37.78
C MET A 276 25.48 38.01 -37.89
N ILE A 277 26.04 37.14 -38.75
CA ILE A 277 25.58 35.76 -38.94
C ILE A 277 25.77 34.93 -37.66
N LEU A 278 26.89 35.11 -36.96
CA LEU A 278 27.17 34.44 -35.68
C LEU A 278 26.21 34.92 -34.57
N CYS A 279 25.93 36.22 -34.48
CA CYS A 279 24.93 36.75 -33.56
C CYS A 279 23.53 36.15 -33.80
N PHE A 280 23.14 35.92 -35.06
CA PHE A 280 21.85 35.27 -35.37
C PHE A 280 21.81 33.80 -34.96
N LEU A 281 22.92 33.07 -35.07
CA LEU A 281 23.03 31.69 -34.59
C LEU A 281 22.94 31.62 -33.06
N ASP A 282 23.59 32.54 -32.35
CA ASP A 282 23.54 32.62 -30.88
C ASP A 282 22.15 33.01 -30.36
N ILE A 283 21.49 33.97 -31.00
CA ILE A 283 20.09 34.32 -30.69
C ILE A 283 19.17 33.11 -30.96
N GLY A 284 19.40 32.39 -32.06
CA GLY A 284 18.68 31.15 -32.37
C GLY A 284 18.86 30.06 -31.31
N GLY A 285 20.09 29.87 -30.84
CA GLY A 285 20.45 28.96 -29.74
C GLY A 285 19.76 29.34 -28.43
N LEU A 286 19.87 30.61 -28.01
CA LEU A 286 19.22 31.15 -26.80
C LEU A 286 17.70 30.96 -26.81
N VAL A 287 17.04 31.17 -27.95
CA VAL A 287 15.59 30.99 -28.06
C VAL A 287 15.20 29.50 -27.98
N TYR A 288 15.94 28.61 -28.65
CA TYR A 288 15.65 27.18 -28.64
C TYR A 288 15.90 26.53 -27.27
N PHE A 289 17.08 26.77 -26.69
CA PHE A 289 17.47 26.19 -25.40
C PHE A 289 16.80 26.90 -24.22
N GLY A 290 16.65 28.22 -24.26
CA GLY A 290 15.91 28.99 -23.26
C GLY A 290 14.45 28.53 -23.12
N ARG A 291 13.77 28.23 -24.23
CA ARG A 291 12.42 27.61 -24.20
C ARG A 291 12.41 26.25 -23.53
N LYS A 292 13.42 25.42 -23.78
CA LYS A 292 13.55 24.08 -23.17
C LYS A 292 13.85 24.19 -21.67
N LEU A 293 14.71 25.11 -21.25
CA LEU A 293 15.02 25.39 -19.85
C LEU A 293 13.77 25.90 -19.10
N ILE A 294 13.02 26.85 -19.68
CA ILE A 294 11.76 27.33 -19.10
C ILE A 294 10.74 26.19 -18.97
N LYS A 295 10.63 25.32 -19.98
CA LYS A 295 9.71 24.17 -19.93
C LYS A 295 10.11 23.16 -18.84
N THR A 296 11.39 22.83 -18.72
CA THR A 296 11.91 21.87 -17.73
C THR A 296 11.86 22.43 -16.31
N THR A 297 12.25 23.68 -16.09
CA THR A 297 12.11 24.36 -14.79
C THR A 297 10.63 24.48 -14.39
N LYS A 298 9.73 24.79 -15.32
CA LYS A 298 8.29 24.80 -15.07
C LYS A 298 7.76 23.43 -14.65
N ILE A 299 8.25 22.33 -15.23
CA ILE A 299 7.88 20.97 -14.81
C ILE A 299 8.44 20.66 -13.41
N TYR A 300 9.71 21.01 -13.17
CA TYR A 300 10.37 20.82 -11.87
C TYR A 300 9.65 21.54 -10.72
N PHE A 301 9.23 22.80 -10.93
CA PHE A 301 8.50 23.56 -9.91
C PHE A 301 7.02 23.16 -9.79
N LYS A 302 6.38 22.68 -10.87
CA LYS A 302 4.98 22.25 -10.86
C LYS A 302 4.75 21.00 -9.99
N TYR A 303 5.74 20.11 -9.89
CA TYR A 303 5.66 18.92 -9.03
C TYR A 303 6.36 19.19 -7.69
N ARG A 304 5.72 20.00 -6.84
CA ARG A 304 6.12 20.13 -5.44
C ARG A 304 5.50 19.00 -4.62
N ASP A 305 6.38 18.31 -3.93
CA ASP A 305 6.20 17.12 -3.10
C ASP A 305 5.19 17.35 -1.95
N VAL A 306 3.97 16.86 -2.09
CA VAL A 306 2.90 16.90 -1.06
C VAL A 306 3.40 16.30 0.26
N SER A 307 4.33 15.35 0.17
CA SER A 307 5.00 14.68 1.30
C SER A 307 5.70 15.65 2.25
N LYS A 308 6.18 16.80 1.78
CA LYS A 308 6.85 17.79 2.65
C LYS A 308 5.87 18.63 3.48
N ASP A 309 4.67 18.84 2.96
CA ASP A 309 3.65 19.67 3.61
C ASP A 309 2.67 18.82 4.45
N ILE A 310 2.74 17.48 4.38
CA ILE A 310 1.82 16.55 5.04
C ILE A 310 1.72 16.77 6.56
N GLN A 311 2.83 17.07 7.23
CA GLN A 311 2.84 17.35 8.66
C GLN A 311 2.10 18.64 8.99
N ASN A 312 2.27 19.67 8.16
CA ASN A 312 1.59 20.94 8.32
C ASN A 312 0.10 20.84 7.97
N ILE A 313 -0.25 20.04 6.97
CA ILE A 313 -1.63 19.70 6.62
C ILE A 313 -2.31 18.97 7.78
N GLY A 314 -1.64 17.97 8.37
CA GLY A 314 -2.13 17.25 9.54
C GLY A 314 -2.32 18.18 10.75
N LYS A 315 -1.36 19.06 11.04
CA LYS A 315 -1.50 20.08 12.12
C LYS A 315 -2.67 21.04 11.87
N ALA A 316 -2.86 21.50 10.63
CA ALA A 316 -3.99 22.35 10.27
C ALA A 316 -5.33 21.63 10.48
N LEU A 317 -5.40 20.35 10.10
CA LEU A 317 -6.57 19.51 10.28
C LEU A 317 -6.87 19.28 11.77
N LEU A 318 -5.87 18.85 12.57
CA LEU A 318 -6.05 18.58 14.00
C LEU A 318 -6.58 19.81 14.76
N ASN A 319 -5.94 20.98 14.56
CA ASN A 319 -6.41 22.22 15.20
C ASN A 319 -7.84 22.58 14.77
N THR A 320 -8.19 22.33 13.52
CA THR A 320 -9.56 22.57 13.04
C THR A 320 -10.56 21.62 13.70
N LEU A 321 -10.21 20.35 13.88
CA LEU A 321 -11.09 19.37 14.53
C LEU A 321 -11.30 19.68 16.02
N LEU A 322 -10.26 20.16 16.71
CA LEU A 322 -10.33 20.64 18.09
C LEU A 322 -11.21 21.89 18.19
N GLU A 323 -10.95 22.92 17.38
CA GLU A 323 -11.75 24.18 17.39
C GLU A 323 -13.20 23.97 16.93
N ALA A 324 -13.46 22.93 16.13
CA ALA A 324 -14.81 22.54 15.70
C ALA A 324 -15.57 21.68 16.72
N ASN A 325 -14.96 21.35 17.88
CA ASN A 325 -15.49 20.41 18.88
C ASN A 325 -15.88 19.04 18.28
N ILE A 326 -15.07 18.54 17.35
CA ILE A 326 -15.24 17.21 16.77
C ILE A 326 -14.39 16.19 17.56
N ILE A 327 -13.23 16.64 18.04
CA ILE A 327 -12.33 15.91 18.95
C ILE A 327 -12.44 16.59 20.32
N TYR A 328 -12.57 15.78 21.37
CA TYR A 328 -12.77 16.25 22.76
C TYR A 328 -11.56 15.95 23.65
N SER A 329 -10.66 15.07 23.21
CA SER A 329 -9.40 14.81 23.89
C SER A 329 -8.56 16.08 24.06
N LYS A 330 -7.78 16.15 25.15
CA LYS A 330 -7.03 17.35 25.49
C LYS A 330 -5.98 17.65 24.42
N PRO A 331 -5.78 18.92 24.02
CA PRO A 331 -4.79 19.29 23.01
C PRO A 331 -3.37 18.84 23.33
N ASP A 332 -3.00 18.81 24.62
CA ASP A 332 -1.65 18.46 25.08
C ASP A 332 -1.36 16.95 24.98
N GLU A 333 -2.41 16.12 24.88
CA GLU A 333 -2.31 14.67 24.73
C GLU A 333 -2.34 14.24 23.25
N LEU A 334 -2.54 15.18 22.31
CA LEU A 334 -2.71 14.91 20.89
C LEU A 334 -1.56 15.45 20.06
N SER A 335 -0.93 14.59 19.29
CA SER A 335 0.22 14.97 18.46
C SER A 335 0.12 14.37 17.05
N VAL A 336 0.42 15.17 16.03
CA VAL A 336 0.50 14.67 14.64
C VAL A 336 1.94 14.25 14.37
N LYS A 337 2.13 12.95 14.13
CA LYS A 337 3.43 12.37 13.79
C LYS A 337 3.47 12.02 12.31
N THR A 338 4.61 12.32 11.70
CA THR A 338 4.89 11.99 10.30
C THR A 338 6.26 11.36 10.21
N PHE A 339 6.35 10.25 9.50
CA PHE A 339 7.63 9.62 9.18
C PHE A 339 7.69 9.32 7.69
N ILE A 340 8.89 9.40 7.14
CA ILE A 340 9.18 9.07 5.75
C ILE A 340 9.97 7.77 5.80
N ASN A 341 9.48 6.73 5.13
CA ASN A 341 10.20 5.47 5.03
C ASN A 341 11.37 5.60 4.03
N ASP A 342 12.34 4.67 4.06
CA ASP A 342 13.52 4.67 3.17
C ASP A 342 13.15 4.66 1.67
N TYR A 343 11.93 4.20 1.36
CA TYR A 343 11.34 4.21 0.02
C TYR A 343 10.69 5.55 -0.39
N GLY A 344 10.81 6.61 0.42
CA GLY A 344 10.26 7.95 0.14
C GLY A 344 8.76 8.11 0.40
N GLU A 345 8.11 7.09 0.96
CA GLU A 345 6.67 7.11 1.29
C GLU A 345 6.44 7.85 2.60
N SER A 346 5.49 8.80 2.61
CA SER A 346 5.16 9.55 3.82
C SER A 346 3.94 8.98 4.51
N PHE A 347 4.11 8.68 5.80
CA PHE A 347 3.06 8.23 6.70
C PHE A 347 2.67 9.37 7.64
N CYS A 348 1.38 9.50 7.91
CA CYS A 348 0.85 10.49 8.85
C CYS A 348 -0.23 9.85 9.72
N TYR A 349 -0.12 10.05 11.04
CA TYR A 349 -1.06 9.53 12.02
C TYR A 349 -1.24 10.48 13.21
N LEU A 350 -2.31 10.23 13.98
CA LEU A 350 -2.62 10.93 15.22
C LEU A 350 -2.18 10.07 16.40
N GLU A 351 -1.27 10.59 17.21
CA GLU A 351 -0.84 10.03 18.48
C GLU A 351 -1.72 10.59 19.60
N GLY A 352 -2.20 9.72 20.49
CA GLY A 352 -3.16 10.05 21.53
C GLY A 352 -4.62 10.09 21.08
N GLY A 353 -5.53 10.28 22.04
CA GLY A 353 -6.98 10.31 21.82
C GLY A 353 -7.61 8.93 21.62
N SER A 354 -8.94 8.90 21.53
CA SER A 354 -9.70 7.65 21.35
C SER A 354 -9.58 7.08 19.93
N ALA A 355 -9.79 5.76 19.77
CA ALA A 355 -9.81 5.11 18.46
C ALA A 355 -10.80 5.76 17.47
N PHE A 356 -11.92 6.29 17.97
CA PHE A 356 -12.89 7.04 17.16
C PHE A 356 -12.30 8.37 16.63
N GLU A 357 -11.59 9.11 17.47
CA GLU A 357 -10.96 10.38 17.09
C GLU A 357 -9.81 10.17 16.11
N LYS A 358 -8.96 9.15 16.35
CA LYS A 358 -7.91 8.72 15.42
C LYS A 358 -8.51 8.41 14.04
N ASN A 359 -9.58 7.61 14.01
CA ASN A 359 -10.27 7.28 12.76
C ASN A 359 -10.93 8.48 12.07
N THR A 360 -11.47 9.41 12.83
CA THR A 360 -12.06 10.64 12.29
C THR A 360 -11.00 11.52 11.66
N PHE A 361 -9.84 11.67 12.30
CA PHE A 361 -8.70 12.40 11.77
C PHE A 361 -8.18 11.77 10.48
N ILE A 362 -8.02 10.45 10.48
CA ILE A 362 -7.56 9.70 9.30
C ILE A 362 -8.54 9.85 8.14
N ASN A 363 -9.83 9.58 8.30
CA ASN A 363 -10.80 9.75 7.22
C ASN A 363 -10.77 11.16 6.61
N ALA A 364 -10.68 12.20 7.45
CA ALA A 364 -10.60 13.57 6.98
C ALA A 364 -9.29 13.89 6.26
N LEU A 365 -8.15 13.34 6.70
CA LEU A 365 -6.87 13.51 6.04
C LEU A 365 -6.82 12.78 4.68
N GLU A 366 -7.44 11.59 4.59
CA GLU A 366 -7.56 10.82 3.33
C GLU A 366 -8.32 11.63 2.28
N GLU A 367 -9.41 12.30 2.67
CA GLU A 367 -10.18 13.16 1.78
C GLU A 367 -9.38 14.37 1.25
N ILE A 368 -8.44 14.91 2.04
CA ILE A 368 -7.61 16.06 1.65
C ILE A 368 -6.54 15.65 0.63
N VAL A 369 -5.93 14.48 0.83
CA VAL A 369 -4.78 14.01 0.06
C VAL A 369 -5.21 13.24 -1.19
N SER A 370 -6.39 12.62 -1.15
CA SER A 370 -6.94 11.88 -2.29
C SER A 370 -7.35 12.80 -3.45
N PRO A 371 -7.38 12.29 -4.70
CA PRO A 371 -7.88 13.04 -5.84
C PRO A 371 -9.28 13.63 -5.61
N ILE A 372 -9.45 14.90 -5.95
CA ILE A 372 -10.69 15.64 -5.68
C ILE A 372 -11.81 15.17 -6.61
N HIS A 373 -12.83 14.51 -6.04
CA HIS A 373 -14.05 14.15 -6.76
C HIS A 373 -15.07 15.30 -6.80
N ASN A 374 -15.93 15.42 -5.79
CA ASN A 374 -16.99 16.43 -5.70
C ASN A 374 -17.14 17.00 -4.28
N PRO A 375 -16.08 17.59 -3.68
CA PRO A 375 -16.19 18.16 -2.34
C PRO A 375 -17.09 19.40 -2.37
N ARG A 376 -17.74 19.72 -1.25
CA ARG A 376 -18.62 20.90 -1.13
C ARG A 376 -17.84 22.22 -1.10
N TYR A 377 -16.62 22.18 -0.61
CA TYR A 377 -15.69 23.31 -0.57
C TYR A 377 -14.30 22.87 -1.00
N ILE A 378 -13.53 23.80 -1.58
CA ILE A 378 -12.14 23.59 -1.98
C ILE A 378 -11.30 24.73 -1.41
N VAL A 379 -10.12 24.39 -0.90
CA VAL A 379 -9.09 25.34 -0.49
C VAL A 379 -8.11 25.49 -1.64
N VAL A 380 -7.92 26.74 -2.09
CA VAL A 380 -6.98 27.06 -3.17
C VAL A 380 -5.78 27.77 -2.58
N ARG A 381 -4.62 27.14 -2.68
CA ARG A 381 -3.33 27.74 -2.35
C ARG A 381 -2.95 28.72 -3.45
N LYS A 382 -2.56 29.94 -3.06
CA LYS A 382 -1.94 30.90 -3.98
C LYS A 382 -0.49 31.09 -3.55
N ASN A 383 0.44 30.45 -4.25
CA ASN A 383 1.86 30.75 -4.07
C ASN A 383 2.32 31.77 -5.11
N ARG A 384 2.90 32.87 -4.63
CA ARG A 384 3.41 33.97 -5.45
C ARG A 384 4.93 33.88 -5.50
N PHE A 385 5.45 32.78 -6.08
CA PHE A 385 6.89 32.56 -6.17
C PHE A 385 7.42 33.30 -7.40
N TRP A 386 7.88 34.54 -7.17
CA TRP A 386 8.19 35.57 -8.17
C TRP A 386 6.96 35.92 -9.04
N ASN A 387 6.75 37.20 -9.36
CA ASN A 387 5.55 37.69 -10.07
C ASN A 387 5.27 37.05 -11.46
N LEU A 388 6.07 36.07 -11.88
CA LEU A 388 6.01 35.35 -13.15
C LEU A 388 5.29 33.99 -13.07
N PHE A 389 5.17 33.36 -11.89
CA PHE A 389 4.61 32.00 -11.77
C PHE A 389 3.54 31.91 -10.66
N THR A 390 2.26 31.96 -11.04
CA THR A 390 1.15 31.65 -10.11
C THR A 390 0.82 30.17 -10.16
N GLN A 391 1.33 29.40 -9.20
CA GLN A 391 0.88 28.03 -8.99
C GLN A 391 -0.37 28.03 -8.11
N LYS A 392 -1.43 27.34 -8.57
CA LYS A 392 -2.68 27.15 -7.84
C LYS A 392 -2.84 25.67 -7.55
N ASP A 393 -2.62 25.29 -6.29
CA ASP A 393 -2.90 23.94 -5.82
C ASP A 393 -4.29 23.94 -5.16
N TYR A 394 -5.04 22.86 -5.38
CA TYR A 394 -6.40 22.73 -4.89
C TYR A 394 -6.45 21.52 -3.96
N HIS A 395 -7.04 21.72 -2.78
CA HIS A 395 -7.25 20.67 -1.79
C HIS A 395 -8.74 20.59 -1.45
N ALA A 396 -9.27 19.37 -1.33
CA ALA A 396 -10.63 19.18 -0.87
C ALA A 396 -10.75 19.58 0.61
N VAL A 397 -11.86 20.22 0.96
CA VAL A 397 -12.26 20.32 2.38
C VAL A 397 -12.98 19.02 2.73
N PRO A 398 -12.57 18.31 3.80
CA PRO A 398 -13.24 17.09 4.25
C PRO A 398 -14.74 17.29 4.42
N GLU A 399 -15.54 16.29 4.10
CA GLU A 399 -17.00 16.34 4.16
C GLU A 399 -17.47 16.77 5.56
N LEU A 400 -16.83 16.22 6.60
CA LEU A 400 -17.12 16.52 8.00
C LEU A 400 -17.04 18.03 8.29
N LEU A 401 -16.02 18.70 7.76
CA LEU A 401 -15.80 20.14 7.89
C LEU A 401 -16.59 20.95 6.85
N GLY A 402 -16.94 20.35 5.72
CA GLY A 402 -17.70 20.94 4.63
C GLY A 402 -19.21 21.05 4.89
N LYS A 403 -19.76 20.41 5.94
CA LYS A 403 -21.21 20.48 6.27
C LYS A 403 -21.69 21.89 6.56
N LYS A 404 -20.91 22.70 7.29
CA LYS A 404 -21.25 24.08 7.67
C LYS A 404 -20.22 25.05 7.09
N LYS A 405 -20.67 26.24 6.66
CA LYS A 405 -19.75 27.29 6.18
C LYS A 405 -18.78 27.74 7.28
N LYS A 406 -19.23 27.75 8.54
CA LYS A 406 -18.41 28.10 9.73
C LYS A 406 -17.21 27.15 9.90
N THR A 407 -17.40 25.84 9.77
CA THR A 407 -16.32 24.86 9.91
C THR A 407 -15.38 24.85 8.70
N ALA A 408 -15.90 25.06 7.49
CA ALA A 408 -15.07 25.18 6.29
C ALA A 408 -14.19 26.45 6.30
N THR A 409 -14.71 27.57 6.81
CA THR A 409 -13.94 28.81 6.98
C THR A 409 -12.89 28.69 8.08
N LEU A 410 -13.22 28.01 9.17
CA LEU A 410 -12.27 27.64 10.23
C LEU A 410 -11.10 26.83 9.69
N PHE A 411 -11.40 25.80 8.88
CA PHE A 411 -10.38 25.01 8.21
C PHE A 411 -9.48 25.86 7.31
N CYS A 412 -10.06 26.76 6.50
CA CYS A 412 -9.29 27.66 5.63
C CYS A 412 -8.36 28.60 6.43
N ARG A 413 -8.82 29.07 7.60
CA ARG A 413 -8.02 29.89 8.51
C ARG A 413 -6.82 29.12 9.05
N ASN A 414 -7.04 27.92 9.57
CA ASN A 414 -5.97 27.07 10.11
C ASN A 414 -5.03 26.56 9.01
N TRP A 415 -5.55 26.26 7.83
CA TRP A 415 -4.75 25.96 6.65
C TRP A 415 -3.83 27.14 6.28
N SER A 416 -4.35 28.36 6.33
CA SER A 416 -3.56 29.57 6.06
C SER A 416 -2.47 29.82 7.09
N LYS A 417 -2.70 29.42 8.34
CA LYS A 417 -1.74 29.53 9.44
C LYS A 417 -0.59 28.53 9.32
N TYR A 418 -0.86 27.26 9.00
CA TYR A 418 0.15 26.20 9.06
C TYR A 418 0.73 25.80 7.69
N VAL A 419 -0.01 25.97 6.59
CA VAL A 419 0.42 25.49 5.26
C VAL A 419 0.78 26.64 4.34
N SER A 420 -0.17 27.53 4.04
CA SER A 420 0.03 28.63 3.08
C SER A 420 -1.20 29.52 2.96
N ASN A 421 -1.01 30.79 2.56
CA ASN A 421 -2.12 31.69 2.25
C ASN A 421 -3.08 31.07 1.21
N SER A 422 -4.35 30.90 1.63
CA SER A 422 -5.33 30.12 0.90
C SER A 422 -6.70 30.77 0.89
N GLU A 423 -7.47 30.49 -0.15
CA GLU A 423 -8.83 30.96 -0.32
C GLU A 423 -9.83 29.81 -0.38
N LEU A 424 -10.98 29.98 0.27
CA LEU A 424 -12.06 29.01 0.30
C LEU A 424 -13.04 29.26 -0.84
N TYR A 425 -13.34 28.23 -1.62
CA TYR A 425 -14.31 28.27 -2.71
C TYR A 425 -15.44 27.27 -2.48
N PHE A 426 -16.68 27.72 -2.67
CA PHE A 426 -17.85 26.85 -2.66
C PHE A 426 -18.07 26.26 -4.04
N THR A 427 -18.08 24.94 -4.16
CA THR A 427 -18.06 24.25 -5.46
C THR A 427 -19.42 24.15 -6.13
N ARG A 428 -20.53 24.36 -5.41
CA ARG A 428 -21.88 24.25 -5.98
C ARG A 428 -22.34 25.52 -6.70
N SER A 429 -21.59 26.62 -6.65
CA SER A 429 -21.84 27.80 -7.47
C SER A 429 -21.34 27.59 -8.91
N VAL A 430 -21.87 28.34 -9.87
CA VAL A 430 -21.44 28.28 -11.28
C VAL A 430 -19.94 28.53 -11.42
N GLU A 431 -19.42 29.53 -10.71
CA GLU A 431 -17.99 29.85 -10.69
C GLU A 431 -17.15 28.74 -10.02
N GLY A 432 -17.65 28.16 -8.93
CA GLY A 432 -17.01 27.06 -8.22
C GLY A 432 -16.91 25.79 -9.05
N ARG A 433 -17.97 25.42 -9.79
CA ARG A 433 -17.97 24.26 -10.71
C ARG A 433 -16.96 24.43 -11.83
N LYS A 434 -16.85 25.63 -12.42
CA LYS A 434 -15.86 25.92 -13.47
C LYS A 434 -14.42 25.73 -12.98
N ARG A 435 -14.14 26.14 -11.74
CA ARG A 435 -12.83 25.95 -11.10
C ARG A 435 -12.55 24.50 -10.75
N LEU A 436 -13.55 23.77 -10.24
CA LEU A 436 -13.45 22.33 -9.97
C LEU A 436 -13.16 21.54 -11.26
N LEU A 437 -13.85 21.84 -12.37
CA LEU A 437 -13.60 21.20 -13.67
C LEU A 437 -12.19 21.47 -14.19
N LYS A 438 -11.71 22.72 -14.08
CA LYS A 438 -10.34 23.09 -14.44
C LYS A 438 -9.30 22.33 -13.62
N PHE A 439 -9.57 22.11 -12.33
CA PHE A 439 -8.71 21.29 -11.50
C PHE A 439 -8.79 19.82 -11.87
N ARG A 440 -9.98 19.23 -12.03
CA ARG A 440 -10.17 17.84 -12.45
C ARG A 440 -9.43 17.53 -13.76
N PHE A 441 -9.45 18.45 -14.71
CA PHE A 441 -8.68 18.30 -15.95
C PHE A 441 -7.17 18.29 -15.71
N ASN A 442 -6.66 19.11 -14.79
CA ASN A 442 -5.24 19.12 -14.41
C ASN A 442 -4.86 17.93 -13.51
N SER A 443 -5.80 17.43 -12.70
CA SER A 443 -5.60 16.31 -11.78
C SER A 443 -5.88 14.96 -12.42
N LEU A 444 -6.53 14.88 -13.59
CA LEU A 444 -6.71 13.64 -14.36
C LEU A 444 -5.36 13.02 -14.74
N ALA A 445 -4.34 13.87 -14.95
CA ALA A 445 -2.96 13.44 -15.10
C ALA A 445 -2.38 12.83 -13.81
N THR A 446 -2.86 13.26 -12.65
CA THR A 446 -2.53 12.79 -11.30
C THR A 446 -3.39 11.60 -10.86
N GLU A 447 -4.61 11.45 -11.40
CA GLU A 447 -5.55 10.35 -11.15
C GLU A 447 -5.06 9.04 -11.80
N LEU A 448 -4.10 9.15 -12.74
CA LEU A 448 -3.29 8.07 -13.30
C LEU A 448 -2.08 7.69 -12.41
N LEU A 449 -1.97 8.27 -11.20
CA LEU A 449 -0.98 7.95 -10.18
C LEU A 449 -1.63 7.19 -9.01
N ASP A 450 -0.81 6.45 -8.26
CA ASP A 450 -1.27 5.64 -7.12
C ASP A 450 -2.04 6.48 -6.09
N LYS A 451 -3.10 5.91 -5.50
CA LYS A 451 -3.99 6.57 -4.54
C LYS A 451 -3.46 6.46 -3.10
N ALA A 452 -3.76 7.47 -2.26
CA ALA A 452 -3.59 7.37 -0.81
C ALA A 452 -4.22 6.07 -0.29
N GLU A 453 -3.46 5.28 0.46
CA GLU A 453 -3.92 4.03 1.05
C GLU A 453 -3.93 4.15 2.58
N ARG A 454 -5.05 3.75 3.19
CA ARG A 454 -5.15 3.62 4.65
C ARG A 454 -4.46 2.34 5.11
N VAL A 455 -3.61 2.46 6.13
CA VAL A 455 -2.83 1.35 6.72
C VAL A 455 -2.96 1.45 8.24
N SER A 456 -3.21 0.34 8.93
CA SER A 456 -3.17 0.28 10.39
C SER A 456 -1.92 -0.45 10.84
N ARG A 457 -1.22 0.13 11.82
CA ARG A 457 0.04 -0.37 12.38
C ARG A 457 -0.05 -0.33 13.91
N TRP A 458 0.38 -1.41 14.56
CA TRP A 458 0.52 -1.46 16.01
C TRP A 458 1.80 -0.73 16.40
N LYS A 459 1.68 0.16 17.38
CA LYS A 459 2.75 1.00 17.91
C LYS A 459 2.63 1.15 19.40
#